data_AF-A0A928KC31-F1
#
_entry.id   AF-A0A928KC31-F1
#
_cell.length_a   1.000
_cell.length_b   1.000
_cell.length_c   1.000
_cell.angle_alpha   90.00
_cell.angle_beta   90.00
_cell.angle_gamma   90.00
#
_symmetry.space_group_name_H-M   'P 1'
#
loop_
_entity.id
_entity.type
_entity.pdbx_description
1 polymer ?
#
loop_
_entity_poly.entity_id
_entity_poly.type
_entity_poly.pdbx_seq_one_letter_code
_entity_poly.pdbx_strand_id
1 'polypeptide(L)'
;MIGFIKAFLSVLLSAINLFAFPVFGNFTAKNEPIDPANCKLNFAAISDIHMTDSLRAFMLGFGLYDMENADSRLDALVCSGDITDHGRIEEWEMLVKAFEGYDPAENIILAQGNHDTWTEDEGYNLAKDYFIKYSEQITGRKIENEYYSTKVNGYTFIVLASEADRTSMYLSDAQLQWFESEMAKAAADNLPIFVICHWPLNQSHGLPVTWGDDDMEPDDGGIGDQSAAVEAILKKYNNVFYINGHIHNGLSNESQEKFNGYVTVESDGSFHSINLPQYMYMSPRGRVSNGTGCQFEVYEDRVEIRSRSYSASVWYTDYNFTIPLV
;
A
#
# COMPACT_ATOMS: atom_id res chain seq x y z
N MET A 1 17.48 16.65 -12.10
CA MET A 1 17.60 15.61 -13.15
C MET A 1 16.27 14.90 -13.41
N ILE A 2 15.61 14.36 -12.38
CA ILE A 2 14.31 13.65 -12.48
C ILE A 2 13.23 14.46 -13.22
N GLY A 3 13.01 15.73 -12.85
CA GLY A 3 12.01 16.57 -13.53
C GLY A 3 12.26 16.77 -15.04
N PHE A 4 13.52 16.90 -15.47
CA PHE A 4 13.87 16.98 -16.89
C PHE A 4 13.57 15.66 -17.63
N ILE A 5 13.91 14.53 -17.01
CA ILE A 5 13.64 13.20 -17.59
C ILE A 5 12.13 12.99 -17.71
N LYS A 6 11.34 13.31 -16.67
CA LYS A 6 9.88 13.20 -16.71
C LYS A 6 9.28 14.08 -17.80
N ALA A 7 9.67 15.35 -17.89
CA ALA A 7 9.18 16.25 -18.93
C ALA A 7 9.45 15.73 -20.35
N PHE A 8 10.65 15.19 -20.59
CA PHE A 8 11.00 14.60 -21.88
C PHE A 8 10.17 13.35 -22.21
N LEU A 9 9.99 12.43 -21.24
CA LEU A 9 9.17 11.23 -21.41
C LEU A 9 7.69 11.56 -21.64
N SER A 10 7.12 12.52 -20.91
CA SER A 10 5.73 12.94 -21.09
C SER A 10 5.47 13.50 -22.50
N VAL A 11 6.41 14.25 -23.09
CA VAL A 11 6.30 14.74 -24.47
C VAL A 11 6.32 13.58 -25.47
N LEU A 12 7.17 12.57 -25.25
CA LEU A 12 7.24 11.38 -26.12
C LEU A 12 5.96 10.53 -26.02
N LEU A 13 5.46 10.29 -24.81
CA LEU A 13 4.31 9.42 -24.53
C LEU A 13 2.98 10.09 -24.92
N SER A 14 2.85 11.41 -24.75
CA SER A 14 1.65 12.15 -25.19
C SER A 14 1.43 12.06 -26.71
N ALA A 15 2.48 11.92 -27.52
CA ALA A 15 2.37 11.67 -28.96
C ALA A 15 1.79 10.27 -29.30
N ILE A 16 1.92 9.30 -28.39
CA ILE A 16 1.46 7.90 -28.54
C ILE A 16 0.01 7.74 -28.03
N ASN A 17 -0.47 8.64 -27.17
CA ASN A 17 -1.73 8.50 -26.43
C ASN A 17 -3.00 8.51 -27.31
N LEU A 18 -2.92 8.96 -28.57
CA LEU A 18 -4.09 9.08 -29.46
C LEU A 18 -4.73 7.74 -29.88
N PHE A 19 -4.07 6.58 -29.68
CA PHE A 19 -4.59 5.30 -30.20
C PHE A 19 -4.48 4.09 -29.25
N ALA A 20 -3.94 4.23 -28.03
CA ALA A 20 -3.53 3.06 -27.24
C ALA A 20 -3.82 3.14 -25.72
N PHE A 21 -4.64 4.10 -25.31
CA PHE A 21 -4.99 4.37 -23.90
C PHE A 21 -5.46 3.16 -23.08
N PRO A 22 -6.36 2.28 -23.56
CA PRO A 22 -6.85 1.17 -22.73
C PRO A 22 -5.73 0.18 -22.35
N VAL A 23 -4.72 0.05 -23.21
CA VAL A 23 -3.62 -0.90 -23.00
C VAL A 23 -2.50 -0.27 -22.16
N PHE A 24 -2.13 0.98 -22.48
CA PHE A 24 -0.94 1.61 -21.89
C PHE A 24 -1.25 2.59 -20.76
N GLY A 25 -2.50 2.97 -20.55
CA GLY A 25 -2.96 3.93 -19.53
C GLY A 25 -3.07 5.38 -20.02
N ASN A 26 -3.51 6.27 -19.12
CA ASN A 26 -3.66 7.70 -19.37
C ASN A 26 -2.41 8.48 -18.96
N PHE A 27 -1.61 8.92 -19.93
CA PHE A 27 -0.39 9.70 -19.71
C PHE A 27 -0.62 11.21 -19.59
N THR A 28 -1.82 11.69 -19.94
CA THR A 28 -2.15 13.12 -20.00
C THR A 28 -3.11 13.58 -18.92
N ALA A 29 -3.70 12.64 -18.16
CA ALA A 29 -4.57 13.01 -17.06
C ALA A 29 -3.76 13.60 -15.90
N LYS A 30 -4.32 14.68 -15.36
CA LYS A 30 -3.90 15.31 -14.13
C LYS A 30 -3.86 14.32 -12.97
N ASN A 31 -3.00 14.62 -12.00
CA ASN A 31 -2.95 13.91 -10.73
C ASN A 31 -3.81 14.65 -9.69
N GLU A 32 -5.13 14.58 -9.86
CA GLU A 32 -6.13 15.15 -8.94
C GLU A 32 -7.31 14.17 -8.76
N PRO A 33 -8.07 14.30 -7.65
CA PRO A 33 -9.33 13.57 -7.48
C PRO A 33 -10.29 13.75 -8.66
N ILE A 34 -11.19 12.79 -8.87
CA ILE A 34 -12.25 12.89 -9.89
C ILE A 34 -13.10 14.14 -9.68
N ASP A 35 -13.41 14.47 -8.41
CA ASP A 35 -14.11 15.69 -8.01
C ASP A 35 -13.39 16.38 -6.84
N PRO A 36 -12.35 17.20 -7.12
CA PRO A 36 -11.52 17.81 -6.09
C PRO A 36 -12.31 18.69 -5.10
N ALA A 37 -13.45 19.24 -5.50
CA ALA A 37 -14.25 20.11 -4.65
C ALA A 37 -15.00 19.34 -3.56
N ASN A 38 -15.31 18.07 -3.79
CA ASN A 38 -16.09 17.23 -2.87
C ASN A 38 -15.28 16.10 -2.23
N CYS A 39 -14.04 15.88 -2.68
CA CYS A 39 -13.12 14.92 -2.07
C CYS A 39 -12.80 15.31 -0.61
N LYS A 40 -13.02 14.39 0.33
CA LYS A 40 -12.83 14.58 1.77
C LYS A 40 -11.48 14.07 2.26
N LEU A 41 -10.93 13.07 1.56
CA LEU A 41 -9.62 12.51 1.81
C LEU A 41 -9.06 11.98 0.48
N ASN A 42 -7.84 12.36 0.16
CA ASN A 42 -7.12 11.98 -1.06
C ASN A 42 -5.73 11.46 -0.67
N PHE A 43 -5.49 10.15 -0.77
CA PHE A 43 -4.19 9.58 -0.40
C PHE A 43 -3.68 8.56 -1.40
N ALA A 44 -2.36 8.47 -1.53
CA ALA A 44 -1.71 7.41 -2.29
C ALA A 44 -1.37 6.23 -1.37
N ALA A 45 -1.44 5.01 -1.89
CA ALA A 45 -0.96 3.81 -1.22
C ALA A 45 -0.07 2.99 -2.16
N ILE A 46 1.11 2.63 -1.68
CA ILE A 46 2.13 1.81 -2.35
C ILE A 46 2.61 0.71 -1.42
N SER A 47 3.25 -0.33 -1.95
CA SER A 47 3.73 -1.48 -1.17
C SER A 47 4.99 -2.09 -1.78
N ASP A 48 5.77 -2.84 -1.00
CA ASP A 48 6.89 -3.66 -1.47
C ASP A 48 7.93 -2.81 -2.24
N ILE A 49 8.46 -1.81 -1.52
CA ILE A 49 9.52 -0.93 -2.01
C ILE A 49 10.85 -1.70 -2.10
N HIS A 50 11.08 -2.68 -1.21
CA HIS A 50 12.27 -3.53 -1.17
C HIS A 50 13.57 -2.73 -1.30
N MET A 51 13.74 -1.63 -0.56
CA MET A 51 14.92 -0.79 -0.70
C MET A 51 16.21 -1.61 -0.51
N THR A 52 17.10 -1.61 -1.50
CA THR A 52 18.40 -2.30 -1.41
C THR A 52 19.52 -1.61 -2.21
N ASP A 53 19.17 -0.82 -3.23
CA ASP A 53 20.16 -0.20 -4.11
C ASP A 53 19.68 1.13 -4.71
N SER A 54 20.63 1.82 -5.36
CA SER A 54 20.39 3.12 -5.99
C SER A 54 19.33 3.10 -7.10
N LEU A 55 19.09 1.95 -7.75
CA LEU A 55 18.06 1.85 -8.79
C LEU A 55 16.67 1.92 -8.13
N ARG A 56 16.46 1.20 -7.03
CA ARG A 56 15.21 1.26 -6.26
C ARG A 56 14.99 2.64 -5.64
N ALA A 57 16.02 3.24 -5.06
CA ALA A 57 15.95 4.62 -4.58
C ALA A 57 15.57 5.62 -5.69
N PHE A 58 16.12 5.45 -6.89
CA PHE A 58 15.80 6.32 -8.03
C PHE A 58 14.36 6.13 -8.54
N MET A 59 13.89 4.89 -8.60
CA MET A 59 12.51 4.56 -9.00
C MET A 59 11.48 5.08 -8.00
N LEU A 60 11.73 4.91 -6.70
CA LEU A 60 10.93 5.53 -5.65
C LEU A 60 10.91 7.06 -5.81
N GLY A 61 12.07 7.67 -6.05
CA GLY A 61 12.18 9.12 -6.29
C GLY A 61 11.32 9.63 -7.44
N PHE A 62 11.13 8.86 -8.53
CA PHE A 62 10.18 9.26 -9.59
C PHE A 62 8.74 9.31 -9.11
N GLY A 63 8.31 8.37 -8.26
CA GLY A 63 6.97 8.37 -7.71
C GLY A 63 6.77 9.45 -6.66
N LEU A 64 7.72 9.64 -5.75
CA LEU A 64 7.66 10.71 -4.76
C LEU A 64 7.58 12.09 -5.44
N TYR A 65 8.36 12.30 -6.51
CA TYR A 65 8.26 13.50 -7.34
C TYR A 65 6.88 13.65 -8.01
N ASP A 66 6.25 12.55 -8.45
CA ASP A 66 4.89 12.60 -9.02
C ASP A 66 3.84 13.04 -8.01
N MET A 67 3.97 12.52 -6.78
CA MET A 67 3.05 12.80 -5.67
C MET A 67 3.22 14.23 -5.17
N GLU A 68 4.46 14.71 -5.01
CA GLU A 68 4.77 16.10 -4.66
C GLU A 68 4.19 17.10 -5.68
N ASN A 69 4.24 16.74 -6.97
CA ASN A 69 3.76 17.58 -8.08
C ASN A 69 2.33 17.22 -8.51
N ALA A 70 1.55 16.58 -7.63
CA ALA A 70 0.15 16.31 -7.89
C ALA A 70 -0.63 17.62 -8.09
N ASP A 71 -1.59 17.64 -9.02
CA ASP A 71 -2.47 18.79 -9.26
C ASP A 71 -3.33 19.11 -8.04
N SER A 72 -3.65 18.09 -7.22
CA SER A 72 -4.18 18.24 -5.87
C SER A 72 -3.26 17.53 -4.89
N ARG A 73 -2.81 18.25 -3.86
CA ARG A 73 -1.91 17.70 -2.84
C ARG A 73 -2.56 16.49 -2.16
N LEU A 74 -1.75 15.46 -1.91
CA LEU A 74 -2.17 14.27 -1.19
C LEU A 74 -2.18 14.54 0.33
N ASP A 75 -3.26 14.14 0.98
CA ASP A 75 -3.40 14.20 2.44
C ASP A 75 -2.49 13.17 3.12
N ALA A 76 -2.27 12.02 2.48
CA ALA A 76 -1.37 10.99 2.96
C ALA A 76 -0.68 10.19 1.84
N LEU A 77 0.46 9.61 2.18
CA LEU A 77 1.11 8.50 1.48
C LEU A 77 1.23 7.32 2.44
N VAL A 78 0.61 6.20 2.08
CA VAL A 78 0.71 4.93 2.81
C VAL A 78 1.72 4.01 2.11
N CYS A 79 2.67 3.46 2.87
CA CYS A 79 3.57 2.39 2.42
C CYS A 79 3.27 1.13 3.24
N SER A 80 2.61 0.13 2.65
CA SER A 80 2.06 -1.03 3.37
C SER A 80 3.03 -2.21 3.53
N GLY A 81 4.29 -1.94 3.89
CA GLY A 81 5.28 -2.97 4.20
C GLY A 81 6.25 -3.34 3.08
N ASP A 82 7.19 -4.21 3.45
CA ASP A 82 8.40 -4.57 2.70
C ASP A 82 9.10 -3.33 2.16
N ILE A 83 9.41 -2.45 3.11
CA ILE A 83 10.01 -1.14 2.82
C ILE A 83 11.50 -1.32 2.51
N THR A 84 12.17 -2.19 3.26
CA THR A 84 13.53 -2.67 3.02
C THR A 84 13.53 -4.06 2.40
N ASP A 85 14.66 -4.51 1.86
CA ASP A 85 14.79 -5.85 1.26
C ASP A 85 15.41 -6.86 2.25
N HIS A 86 16.18 -6.38 3.24
CA HIS A 86 16.88 -7.22 4.22
C HIS A 86 16.93 -6.58 5.63
N GLY A 87 16.14 -5.54 5.90
CA GLY A 87 16.14 -4.82 7.19
C GLY A 87 17.48 -4.16 7.56
N ARG A 88 18.44 -4.07 6.63
CA ARG A 88 19.79 -3.57 6.90
C ARG A 88 19.78 -2.06 7.15
N ILE A 89 20.70 -1.59 7.99
CA ILE A 89 20.79 -0.17 8.32
C ILE A 89 21.04 0.70 7.08
N GLU A 90 21.83 0.23 6.11
CA GLU A 90 22.13 0.95 4.88
C GLU A 90 20.90 1.12 4.00
N GLU A 91 19.99 0.15 4.00
CA GLU A 91 18.73 0.19 3.25
C GLU A 91 17.77 1.21 3.86
N TRP A 92 17.67 1.23 5.19
CA TRP A 92 16.93 2.25 5.92
C TRP A 92 17.49 3.67 5.70
N GLU A 93 18.81 3.85 5.79
CA GLU A 93 19.44 5.16 5.53
C GLU A 93 19.25 5.61 4.07
N MET A 94 19.25 4.67 3.13
CA MET A 94 18.98 4.95 1.72
C MET A 94 17.53 5.40 1.52
N LEU A 95 16.59 4.72 2.19
CA LEU A 95 15.18 5.08 2.18
C LEU A 95 14.94 6.48 2.77
N VAL A 96 15.53 6.81 3.91
CA VAL A 96 15.47 8.16 4.50
C VAL A 96 15.94 9.21 3.49
N LYS A 97 17.10 9.01 2.88
CA LYS A 97 17.65 9.93 1.86
C LYS A 97 16.73 10.05 0.63
N ALA A 98 16.05 8.97 0.26
CA ALA A 98 15.10 9.00 -0.85
C ALA A 98 13.88 9.88 -0.51
N PHE A 99 13.37 9.82 0.73
CA PHE A 99 12.26 10.66 1.20
C PHE A 99 12.66 12.11 1.49
N GLU A 100 13.84 12.38 2.06
CA GLU A 100 14.33 13.74 2.37
C GLU A 100 14.35 14.68 1.14
N GLY A 101 14.41 14.11 -0.07
CA GLY A 101 14.42 14.86 -1.32
C GLY A 101 13.06 15.37 -1.79
N TYR A 102 11.95 14.96 -1.16
CA TYR A 102 10.59 15.22 -1.64
C TYR A 102 9.61 15.50 -0.51
N ASP A 103 8.50 16.14 -0.86
CA ASP A 103 7.37 16.37 0.02
C ASP A 103 6.08 15.77 -0.60
N PRO A 104 5.96 14.43 -0.62
CA PRO A 104 4.98 13.72 -1.45
C PRO A 104 3.53 13.86 -0.96
N ALA A 105 3.31 14.11 0.33
CA ALA A 105 2.00 14.18 0.96
C ALA A 105 2.09 14.93 2.30
N GLU A 106 0.96 15.38 2.85
CA GLU A 106 0.93 16.00 4.19
C GLU A 106 1.29 15.02 5.32
N ASN A 107 0.97 13.74 5.14
CA ASN A 107 1.29 12.68 6.10
C ASN A 107 1.93 11.49 5.38
N ILE A 108 2.90 10.84 6.04
CA ILE A 108 3.43 9.55 5.59
C ILE A 108 3.13 8.51 6.66
N ILE A 109 2.62 7.35 6.24
CA ILE A 109 2.23 6.24 7.11
C ILE A 109 2.97 5.00 6.61
N LEU A 110 3.76 4.38 7.50
CA LEU A 110 4.57 3.21 7.17
C LEU A 110 4.06 2.01 7.97
N ALA A 111 3.95 0.86 7.33
CA ALA A 111 3.76 -0.43 7.98
C ALA A 111 5.01 -1.30 7.78
N GLN A 112 5.25 -2.24 8.67
CA GLN A 112 6.28 -3.28 8.46
C GLN A 112 5.74 -4.37 7.52
N GLY A 113 6.61 -4.89 6.65
CA GLY A 113 6.44 -6.21 6.06
C GLY A 113 7.42 -7.24 6.64
N ASN A 114 7.40 -8.46 6.11
CA ASN A 114 8.28 -9.53 6.60
C ASN A 114 9.76 -9.25 6.32
N HIS A 115 10.10 -8.41 5.34
CA HIS A 115 11.49 -7.99 5.12
C HIS A 115 11.96 -6.91 6.10
N ASP A 116 11.06 -6.34 6.90
CA ASP A 116 11.35 -5.31 7.89
C ASP A 116 11.39 -5.87 9.33
N THR A 117 11.19 -7.18 9.53
CA THR A 117 11.12 -7.85 10.85
C THR A 117 12.41 -8.57 11.24
N TRP A 118 13.45 -8.53 10.41
CA TRP A 118 14.74 -9.17 10.66
C TRP A 118 15.89 -8.40 9.99
N THR A 119 17.13 -8.73 10.34
CA THR A 119 18.35 -8.31 9.63
C THR A 119 19.37 -9.45 9.69
N GLU A 120 20.32 -9.51 8.74
CA GLU A 120 21.14 -10.71 8.49
C GLU A 120 21.85 -11.30 9.71
N ASP A 121 22.31 -10.45 10.63
CA ASP A 121 23.12 -10.84 11.79
C ASP A 121 22.36 -10.71 13.13
N GLU A 122 21.16 -10.13 13.14
CA GLU A 122 20.40 -9.85 14.36
C GLU A 122 18.91 -10.14 14.20
N GLY A 123 18.29 -10.67 15.27
CA GLY A 123 16.87 -11.01 15.26
C GLY A 123 15.93 -9.80 15.36
N TYR A 124 14.63 -10.11 15.39
CA TYR A 124 13.49 -9.20 15.46
C TYR A 124 13.64 -7.90 16.29
N ASN A 125 14.28 -7.94 17.47
CA ASN A 125 14.39 -6.75 18.33
C ASN A 125 15.17 -5.60 17.68
N LEU A 126 16.25 -5.88 16.94
CA LEU A 126 16.97 -4.80 16.26
C LEU A 126 16.15 -4.24 15.09
N ALA A 127 15.49 -5.12 14.33
CA ALA A 127 14.64 -4.72 13.22
C ALA A 127 13.47 -3.84 13.67
N LYS A 128 12.85 -4.17 14.81
CA LYS A 128 11.89 -3.32 15.54
C LYS A 128 12.45 -1.94 15.85
N ASP A 129 13.63 -1.88 16.48
CA ASP A 129 14.27 -0.61 16.85
C ASP A 129 14.57 0.25 15.62
N TYR A 130 15.02 -0.37 14.52
CA TYR A 130 15.23 0.30 13.25
C TYR A 130 13.93 0.82 12.66
N PHE A 131 12.88 0.00 12.58
CA PHE A 131 11.60 0.44 12.06
C PHE A 131 11.05 1.66 12.82
N ILE A 132 11.08 1.64 14.16
CA ILE A 132 10.62 2.75 14.99
C ILE A 132 11.46 4.01 14.73
N LYS A 133 12.79 3.88 14.76
CA LYS A 133 13.72 4.99 14.53
C LYS A 133 13.53 5.62 13.14
N TYR A 134 13.50 4.79 12.10
CA TYR A 134 13.47 5.28 10.71
C TYR A 134 12.07 5.71 10.29
N SER A 135 11.01 5.12 10.85
CA SER A 135 9.67 5.66 10.70
C SER A 135 9.57 7.08 11.27
N GLU A 136 10.14 7.35 12.44
CA GLU A 136 10.17 8.73 12.98
C GLU A 136 10.94 9.69 12.06
N GLN A 137 12.08 9.26 11.51
CA GLN A 137 12.88 10.10 10.59
C GLN A 137 12.15 10.41 9.28
N ILE A 138 11.44 9.43 8.70
CA ILE A 138 10.75 9.58 7.42
C ILE A 138 9.44 10.33 7.58
N THR A 139 8.67 10.01 8.61
CA THR A 139 7.29 10.50 8.78
C THR A 139 7.21 11.73 9.67
N GLY A 140 8.25 12.03 10.45
CA GLY A 140 8.21 13.02 11.53
C GLY A 140 7.33 12.61 12.72
N ARG A 141 6.72 11.42 12.69
CA ARG A 141 5.84 10.90 13.73
C ARG A 141 6.60 10.01 14.68
N LYS A 142 6.59 10.37 15.95
CA LYS A 142 7.02 9.47 17.00
C LYS A 142 6.00 8.34 17.19
N ILE A 143 6.45 7.11 17.05
CA ILE A 143 5.69 5.89 17.37
C ILE A 143 6.37 5.18 18.54
N GLU A 144 5.58 4.57 19.42
CA GLU A 144 6.10 3.84 20.59
C GLU A 144 6.26 2.34 20.31
N ASN A 145 5.60 1.85 19.26
CA ASN A 145 5.60 0.46 18.82
C ASN A 145 5.42 0.41 17.30
N GLU A 146 5.60 -0.77 16.70
CA GLU A 146 5.53 -0.98 15.26
C GLU A 146 4.08 -0.96 14.73
N TYR A 147 3.12 -1.34 15.57
CA TYR A 147 1.70 -1.11 15.35
C TYR A 147 1.25 0.18 16.05
N TYR A 148 0.42 0.95 15.37
CA TYR A 148 -0.04 2.25 15.86
C TYR A 148 -1.30 2.71 15.11
N SER A 149 -2.00 3.71 15.62
CA SER A 149 -3.09 4.38 14.90
C SER A 149 -2.80 5.87 14.74
N THR A 150 -3.36 6.46 13.68
CA THR A 150 -3.29 7.90 13.45
C THR A 150 -4.53 8.42 12.73
N LYS A 151 -4.71 9.74 12.71
CA LYS A 151 -5.81 10.39 12.00
C LYS A 151 -5.29 11.33 10.94
N VAL A 152 -5.91 11.28 9.76
CA VAL A 152 -5.71 12.23 8.66
C VAL A 152 -7.07 12.75 8.25
N ASN A 153 -7.28 14.06 8.31
CA ASN A 153 -8.57 14.71 8.02
C ASN A 153 -9.78 14.09 8.77
N GLY A 154 -9.56 13.57 9.98
CA GLY A 154 -10.59 12.92 10.80
C GLY A 154 -10.75 11.41 10.57
N TYR A 155 -10.25 10.88 9.45
CA TYR A 155 -10.26 9.46 9.12
C TYR A 155 -9.19 8.70 9.89
N THR A 156 -9.52 7.52 10.39
CA THR A 156 -8.60 6.71 11.20
C THR A 156 -7.83 5.72 10.31
N PHE A 157 -6.51 5.73 10.45
CA PHE A 157 -5.58 4.77 9.87
C PHE A 157 -5.01 3.91 11.01
N ILE A 158 -5.16 2.59 10.92
CA ILE A 158 -4.70 1.63 11.92
C ILE A 158 -3.66 0.73 11.27
N VAL A 159 -2.42 0.80 11.75
CA VAL A 159 -1.30 -0.01 11.26
C VAL A 159 -1.11 -1.22 12.19
N LEU A 160 -1.16 -2.42 11.62
CA LEU A 160 -0.79 -3.67 12.27
C LEU A 160 0.66 -4.04 11.91
N ALA A 161 1.34 -4.78 12.79
CA ALA A 161 2.72 -5.21 12.59
C ALA A 161 2.98 -6.59 13.17
N SER A 162 3.88 -7.36 12.55
CA SER A 162 4.28 -8.66 13.10
C SER A 162 5.14 -8.45 14.34
N GLU A 163 4.84 -9.20 15.40
CA GLU A 163 5.60 -9.22 16.65
C GLU A 163 6.67 -10.34 16.69
N ALA A 164 7.07 -10.84 15.51
CA ALA A 164 8.12 -11.83 15.34
C ALA A 164 8.75 -11.79 13.93
N ASP A 165 10.00 -12.25 13.85
CA ASP A 165 10.70 -12.59 12.61
C ASP A 165 10.15 -13.92 12.06
N ARG A 166 9.23 -13.81 11.11
CA ARG A 166 8.56 -14.91 10.41
C ARG A 166 8.09 -14.43 9.04
N THR A 167 7.97 -15.37 8.10
CA THR A 167 7.33 -15.10 6.80
C THR A 167 5.85 -14.81 6.95
N SER A 168 5.14 -15.58 7.79
CA SER A 168 3.77 -15.26 8.21
C SER A 168 3.80 -14.20 9.31
N MET A 169 2.69 -13.49 9.49
CA MET A 169 2.57 -12.57 10.61
C MET A 169 2.48 -13.33 11.95
N TYR A 170 2.91 -12.68 13.03
CA TYR A 170 2.54 -13.08 14.39
C TYR A 170 1.92 -11.88 15.11
N LEU A 171 0.67 -12.01 15.59
CA LEU A 171 0.03 -11.05 16.47
C LEU A 171 -0.12 -11.64 17.87
N SER A 172 0.33 -10.92 18.89
CA SER A 172 0.02 -11.25 20.27
C SER A 172 -1.45 -10.98 20.59
N ASP A 173 -1.95 -11.61 21.66
CA ASP A 173 -3.27 -11.29 22.22
C ASP A 173 -3.39 -9.81 22.60
N ALA A 174 -2.27 -9.17 23.00
CA ALA A 174 -2.24 -7.76 23.34
C ALA A 174 -2.47 -6.86 22.12
N GLN A 175 -1.81 -7.16 20.99
CA GLN A 175 -2.05 -6.42 19.74
C GLN A 175 -3.46 -6.68 19.21
N LEU A 176 -3.99 -7.90 19.27
CA LEU A 176 -5.36 -8.20 18.86
C LEU A 176 -6.40 -7.44 19.69
N GLN A 177 -6.23 -7.37 21.02
CA GLN A 177 -7.11 -6.58 21.90
C GLN A 177 -6.99 -5.08 21.65
N TRP A 178 -5.76 -4.60 21.40
CA TRP A 178 -5.52 -3.21 21.00
C TRP A 178 -6.21 -2.90 19.67
N PHE A 179 -6.10 -3.78 18.67
CA PHE A 179 -6.73 -3.62 17.36
C PHE A 179 -8.25 -3.56 17.47
N GLU A 180 -8.87 -4.47 18.24
CA GLU A 180 -10.31 -4.42 18.50
C GLU A 180 -10.73 -3.10 19.17
N SER A 181 -9.94 -2.59 20.11
CA SER A 181 -10.19 -1.30 20.76
C SER A 181 -10.10 -0.11 19.79
N GLU A 182 -9.07 -0.09 18.93
CA GLU A 182 -8.90 0.97 17.93
C GLU A 182 -10.00 0.95 16.87
N MET A 183 -10.42 -0.23 16.40
CA MET A 183 -11.55 -0.37 15.49
C MET A 183 -12.85 0.16 16.11
N ALA A 184 -13.10 -0.14 17.38
CA ALA A 184 -14.28 0.37 18.10
C ALA A 184 -14.25 1.91 18.25
N LYS A 185 -13.08 2.51 18.49
CA LYS A 185 -12.91 3.96 18.55
C LYS A 185 -13.12 4.60 17.18
N ALA A 186 -12.52 4.04 16.14
CA ALA A 186 -12.61 4.53 14.77
C ALA A 186 -14.05 4.51 14.25
N ALA A 187 -14.79 3.43 14.54
CA ALA A 187 -16.19 3.29 14.14
C ALA A 187 -17.12 4.36 14.77
N ALA A 188 -16.75 4.93 15.91
CA ALA A 188 -17.53 5.99 16.54
C ALA A 188 -17.57 7.30 15.74
N ASP A 189 -16.61 7.51 14.82
CA ASP A 189 -16.56 8.68 13.95
C ASP A 189 -17.55 8.57 12.77
N ASN A 190 -18.09 7.38 12.50
CA ASN A 190 -18.96 7.10 11.34
C ASN A 190 -18.32 7.52 10.00
N LEU A 191 -17.01 7.31 9.89
CA LEU A 191 -16.20 7.50 8.69
C LEU A 191 -15.55 6.16 8.30
N PRO A 192 -15.20 5.97 7.01
CA PRO A 192 -14.32 4.90 6.55
C PRO A 192 -13.10 4.69 7.46
N ILE A 193 -12.79 3.42 7.73
CA ILE A 193 -11.65 3.01 8.53
C ILE A 193 -10.62 2.35 7.61
N PHE A 194 -9.38 2.84 7.64
CA PHE A 194 -8.29 2.28 6.86
C PHE A 194 -7.41 1.44 7.77
N VAL A 195 -7.32 0.15 7.51
CA VAL A 195 -6.45 -0.78 8.24
C VAL A 195 -5.31 -1.17 7.31
N ILE A 196 -4.08 -0.97 7.75
CA ILE A 196 -2.87 -1.25 6.97
C ILE A 196 -2.18 -2.42 7.64
N CYS A 197 -2.00 -3.48 6.89
CA CYS A 197 -1.27 -4.65 7.33
C CYS A 197 -0.64 -5.27 6.10
N HIS A 198 0.67 -5.50 6.13
CA HIS A 198 1.37 -5.98 4.95
C HIS A 198 0.85 -7.33 4.47
N TRP A 199 0.55 -8.24 5.41
CA TRP A 199 0.04 -9.56 5.11
C TRP A 199 -1.45 -9.52 4.73
N PRO A 200 -1.85 -10.13 3.61
CA PRO A 200 -3.26 -10.36 3.32
C PRO A 200 -3.88 -11.37 4.31
N LEU A 201 -5.21 -11.44 4.37
CA LEU A 201 -5.89 -12.53 5.07
C LEU A 201 -5.59 -13.86 4.37
N ASN A 202 -5.58 -14.97 5.12
CA ASN A 202 -5.41 -16.30 4.53
C ASN A 202 -6.47 -16.53 3.45
N GLN A 203 -6.08 -17.19 2.35
CA GLN A 203 -6.96 -17.51 1.22
C GLN A 203 -7.59 -16.30 0.51
N SER A 204 -7.00 -15.10 0.64
CA SER A 204 -7.41 -13.91 -0.13
C SER A 204 -6.41 -13.59 -1.24
N HIS A 205 -6.86 -12.84 -2.24
CA HIS A 205 -6.02 -12.33 -3.34
C HIS A 205 -5.22 -13.40 -4.10
N GLY A 206 -5.78 -14.61 -4.20
CA GLY A 206 -5.19 -15.74 -4.91
C GLY A 206 -4.22 -16.59 -4.07
N LEU A 207 -4.09 -16.33 -2.77
CA LEU A 207 -3.42 -17.26 -1.84
C LEU A 207 -4.22 -18.56 -1.65
N PRO A 208 -3.55 -19.67 -1.28
CA PRO A 208 -2.10 -19.83 -1.17
C PRO A 208 -1.42 -20.09 -2.52
N VAL A 209 -2.20 -20.26 -3.60
CA VAL A 209 -1.72 -20.64 -4.95
C VAL A 209 -0.84 -19.61 -5.66
N THR A 210 -0.42 -18.57 -4.95
CA THR A 210 0.19 -17.40 -5.57
C THR A 210 1.56 -17.67 -6.16
N TRP A 211 2.41 -18.39 -5.44
CA TRP A 211 3.80 -18.62 -5.83
C TRP A 211 4.06 -19.96 -6.49
N GLY A 212 3.02 -20.79 -6.64
CA GLY A 212 3.10 -22.05 -7.39
C GLY A 212 3.86 -23.18 -6.69
N ASP A 213 4.02 -23.12 -5.37
CA ASP A 213 4.51 -24.20 -4.52
C ASP A 213 3.66 -25.48 -4.62
N ASP A 214 4.32 -26.64 -4.56
CA ASP A 214 3.67 -27.95 -4.75
C ASP A 214 2.91 -28.47 -3.51
N ASP A 215 3.32 -28.05 -2.30
CA ASP A 215 2.80 -28.52 -1.00
C ASP A 215 2.29 -27.34 -0.16
N MET A 216 1.26 -26.65 -0.66
CA MET A 216 0.71 -25.45 -0.02
C MET A 216 -0.27 -25.79 1.11
N GLU A 217 -0.11 -25.11 2.24
CA GLU A 217 -1.10 -25.07 3.30
C GLU A 217 -2.03 -23.85 3.14
N PRO A 218 -3.28 -23.90 3.66
CA PRO A 218 -4.26 -22.85 3.41
C PRO A 218 -3.91 -21.46 3.99
N ASP A 219 -2.92 -21.38 4.88
CA ASP A 219 -2.44 -20.18 5.55
C ASP A 219 -1.11 -19.65 4.98
N ASP A 220 -0.50 -20.33 4.01
CA ASP A 220 0.73 -19.89 3.37
C ASP A 220 0.56 -18.50 2.72
N GLY A 221 1.50 -17.60 3.05
CA GLY A 221 1.52 -16.21 2.58
C GLY A 221 0.51 -15.27 3.21
N GLY A 222 -0.40 -15.76 4.06
CA GLY A 222 -1.34 -14.92 4.78
C GLY A 222 -0.83 -14.49 6.16
N ILE A 223 -1.74 -13.94 6.97
CA ILE A 223 -1.49 -13.65 8.39
C ILE A 223 -1.07 -14.91 9.17
N GLY A 224 -1.55 -16.10 8.78
CA GLY A 224 -1.32 -17.34 9.53
C GLY A 224 -2.43 -17.62 10.56
N ASP A 225 -2.07 -18.17 11.71
CA ASP A 225 -2.98 -18.63 12.76
C ASP A 225 -4.00 -17.55 13.22
N GLN A 226 -3.58 -16.28 13.25
CA GLN A 226 -4.42 -15.17 13.72
C GLN A 226 -5.36 -14.60 12.65
N SER A 227 -5.31 -15.07 11.40
CA SER A 227 -6.08 -14.51 10.28
C SER A 227 -7.59 -14.46 10.56
N ALA A 228 -8.16 -15.54 11.11
CA ALA A 228 -9.59 -15.60 11.41
C ALA A 228 -10.02 -14.62 12.51
N ALA A 229 -9.15 -14.35 13.49
CA ALA A 229 -9.42 -13.38 14.54
C ALA A 229 -9.38 -11.94 13.99
N VAL A 230 -8.41 -11.63 13.13
CA VAL A 230 -8.28 -10.33 12.46
C VAL A 230 -9.50 -10.10 11.54
N GLU A 231 -9.86 -11.08 10.72
CA GLU A 231 -11.03 -11.00 9.84
C GLU A 231 -12.33 -10.79 10.64
N ALA A 232 -12.50 -11.50 11.77
CA ALA A 232 -13.65 -11.33 12.63
C ALA A 232 -13.74 -9.94 13.27
N ILE A 233 -12.62 -9.27 13.52
CA ILE A 233 -12.61 -7.87 14.00
C ILE A 233 -12.98 -6.92 12.85
N LEU A 234 -12.38 -7.11 11.67
CA LEU A 234 -12.63 -6.28 10.49
C LEU A 234 -14.12 -6.29 10.09
N LYS A 235 -14.73 -7.48 10.04
CA LYS A 235 -16.13 -7.66 9.62
C LYS A 235 -17.19 -7.23 10.65
N LYS A 236 -16.80 -6.74 11.84
CA LYS A 236 -17.75 -6.17 12.82
C LYS A 236 -18.25 -4.77 12.44
N TYR A 237 -17.55 -4.08 11.55
CA TYR A 237 -17.78 -2.66 11.25
C TYR A 237 -18.06 -2.45 9.77
N ASN A 238 -18.65 -1.29 9.46
CA ASN A 238 -18.91 -0.90 8.07
C ASN A 238 -17.80 -0.02 7.51
N ASN A 239 -17.65 -0.05 6.19
CA ASN A 239 -16.74 0.80 5.43
C ASN A 239 -15.28 0.62 5.88
N VAL A 240 -14.87 -0.63 6.04
CA VAL A 240 -13.50 -1.00 6.42
C VAL A 240 -12.69 -1.33 5.18
N PHE A 241 -11.55 -0.65 5.01
CA PHE A 241 -10.63 -0.82 3.90
C PHE A 241 -9.32 -1.40 4.44
N TYR A 242 -9.07 -2.67 4.15
CA TYR A 242 -7.89 -3.41 4.57
C TYR A 242 -6.85 -3.41 3.45
N ILE A 243 -5.83 -2.57 3.59
CA ILE A 243 -4.79 -2.33 2.59
C ILE A 243 -3.56 -3.17 2.93
N ASN A 244 -3.16 -4.03 2.00
CA ASN A 244 -2.08 -5.01 2.15
C ASN A 244 -1.19 -5.13 0.90
N GLY A 245 -0.12 -5.93 1.00
CA GLY A 245 0.92 -6.14 0.00
C GLY A 245 1.38 -7.60 -0.06
N HIS A 246 2.68 -7.87 0.04
CA HIS A 246 3.30 -9.17 0.30
C HIS A 246 3.27 -10.17 -0.88
N ILE A 247 2.15 -10.30 -1.58
CA ILE A 247 1.96 -11.33 -2.61
C ILE A 247 2.57 -10.95 -3.96
N HIS A 248 2.98 -9.69 -4.12
CA HIS A 248 3.65 -9.14 -5.31
C HIS A 248 2.84 -9.30 -6.61
N ASN A 249 1.53 -9.50 -6.51
CA ASN A 249 0.63 -9.60 -7.64
C ASN A 249 0.44 -8.23 -8.30
N GLY A 250 0.26 -8.19 -9.61
CA GLY A 250 -0.01 -6.98 -10.36
C GLY A 250 -1.48 -6.59 -10.22
N LEU A 251 -1.86 -5.46 -10.81
CA LEU A 251 -3.26 -5.05 -10.79
C LEU A 251 -4.13 -6.04 -11.59
N SER A 252 -5.29 -6.39 -11.04
CA SER A 252 -6.28 -7.28 -11.64
C SER A 252 -7.68 -6.75 -11.36
N ASN A 253 -8.58 -6.82 -12.35
CA ASN A 253 -9.99 -6.44 -12.22
C ASN A 253 -10.90 -7.66 -12.32
N GLU A 254 -12.21 -7.50 -12.04
CA GLU A 254 -13.20 -8.59 -12.07
C GLU A 254 -13.23 -9.35 -13.41
N SER A 255 -13.05 -8.65 -14.53
CA SER A 255 -13.04 -9.29 -15.85
C SER A 255 -11.85 -10.23 -16.07
N GLN A 256 -10.78 -10.05 -15.30
CA GLN A 256 -9.54 -10.81 -15.38
C GLN A 256 -9.41 -11.86 -14.27
N GLU A 257 -10.30 -11.86 -13.27
CA GLU A 257 -10.24 -12.75 -12.10
C GLU A 257 -10.09 -14.23 -12.51
N LYS A 258 -10.87 -14.70 -13.47
CA LYS A 258 -10.80 -16.09 -13.95
C LYS A 258 -9.43 -16.47 -14.55
N PHE A 259 -8.73 -15.50 -15.13
CA PHE A 259 -7.43 -15.73 -15.76
C PHE A 259 -6.27 -15.57 -14.77
N ASN A 260 -6.34 -14.54 -13.92
CA ASN A 260 -5.30 -14.23 -12.96
C ASN A 260 -5.40 -15.06 -11.66
N GLY A 261 -6.60 -15.55 -11.34
CA GLY A 261 -6.91 -16.26 -10.10
C GLY A 261 -7.17 -15.34 -8.89
N TYR A 262 -7.27 -14.02 -9.12
CA TYR A 262 -7.51 -13.02 -8.08
C TYR A 262 -7.99 -11.68 -8.66
N VAL A 263 -8.49 -10.81 -7.79
CA VAL A 263 -8.80 -9.40 -8.05
C VAL A 263 -8.05 -8.51 -7.04
N THR A 264 -7.68 -7.30 -7.46
CA THR A 264 -6.97 -6.34 -6.58
C THR A 264 -7.81 -5.91 -5.38
N VAL A 265 -9.12 -5.79 -5.57
CA VAL A 265 -10.08 -5.40 -4.53
C VAL A 265 -11.09 -6.52 -4.36
N GLU A 266 -11.04 -7.19 -3.21
CA GLU A 266 -12.03 -8.20 -2.80
C GLU A 266 -12.97 -7.55 -1.79
N SER A 267 -14.28 -7.65 -2.01
CA SER A 267 -15.28 -7.00 -1.18
C SER A 267 -16.29 -8.00 -0.62
N ASP A 268 -16.56 -7.92 0.67
CA ASP A 268 -17.59 -8.67 1.39
C ASP A 268 -18.51 -7.70 2.13
N GLY A 269 -19.48 -7.15 1.39
CA GLY A 269 -20.41 -6.16 1.91
C GLY A 269 -19.72 -4.86 2.31
N SER A 270 -19.49 -4.69 3.60
CA SER A 270 -18.93 -3.47 4.20
C SER A 270 -17.44 -3.58 4.57
N PHE A 271 -16.82 -4.73 4.27
CA PHE A 271 -15.39 -4.98 4.35
C PHE A 271 -14.79 -5.09 2.94
N HIS A 272 -13.67 -4.40 2.72
CA HIS A 272 -12.97 -4.34 1.44
C HIS A 272 -11.48 -4.61 1.67
N SER A 273 -10.95 -5.69 1.10
CA SER A 273 -9.53 -6.02 1.11
C SER A 273 -8.88 -5.56 -0.20
N ILE A 274 -7.77 -4.83 -0.10
CA ILE A 274 -7.06 -4.23 -1.22
C ILE A 274 -5.62 -4.68 -1.18
N ASN A 275 -5.23 -5.51 -2.14
CA ASN A 275 -3.84 -5.92 -2.32
C ASN A 275 -3.14 -5.00 -3.31
N LEU A 276 -2.17 -4.23 -2.82
CA LEU A 276 -1.38 -3.34 -3.63
C LEU A 276 -0.33 -4.11 -4.42
N PRO A 277 -0.05 -3.70 -5.67
CA PRO A 277 1.02 -4.30 -6.43
C PRO A 277 2.37 -3.92 -5.83
N GLN A 278 3.34 -4.82 -5.99
CA GLN A 278 4.72 -4.49 -5.63
C GLN A 278 5.22 -3.27 -6.40
N TYR A 279 5.92 -2.38 -5.70
CA TYR A 279 6.37 -1.13 -6.30
C TYR A 279 7.56 -1.35 -7.22
N MET A 280 8.51 -2.23 -6.87
CA MET A 280 9.79 -2.29 -7.57
C MET A 280 9.92 -3.37 -8.64
N TYR A 281 9.54 -4.62 -8.36
CA TYR A 281 9.74 -5.70 -9.32
C TYR A 281 8.57 -5.84 -10.29
N MET A 282 8.83 -6.49 -11.42
CA MET A 282 7.78 -6.86 -12.35
C MET A 282 6.94 -7.97 -11.72
N SER A 283 5.64 -7.74 -11.58
CA SER A 283 4.76 -8.78 -11.07
C SER A 283 4.72 -10.01 -11.99
N PRO A 284 4.77 -11.23 -11.43
CA PRO A 284 4.61 -12.45 -12.21
C PRO A 284 3.18 -12.66 -12.73
N ARG A 285 2.17 -12.01 -12.14
CA ARG A 285 0.74 -12.15 -12.51
C ARG A 285 0.01 -10.81 -12.52
N GLY A 286 -1.07 -10.70 -13.29
CA GLY A 286 -1.79 -9.43 -13.48
C GLY A 286 -1.01 -8.38 -14.28
N ARG A 287 -1.34 -7.10 -14.10
CA ARG A 287 -0.68 -6.00 -14.82
C ARG A 287 0.77 -5.85 -14.37
N VAL A 288 1.67 -6.17 -15.30
CA VAL A 288 3.10 -5.90 -15.16
C VAL A 288 3.35 -4.39 -15.24
N SER A 289 3.74 -3.79 -14.12
CA SER A 289 4.14 -2.38 -14.07
C SER A 289 4.98 -2.10 -12.82
N ASN A 290 5.90 -1.14 -12.93
CA ASN A 290 6.70 -0.68 -11.79
C ASN A 290 6.23 0.70 -11.30
N GLY A 291 6.60 1.00 -10.07
CA GLY A 291 6.25 2.21 -9.33
C GLY A 291 4.75 2.44 -9.27
N THR A 292 3.99 1.36 -9.15
CA THR A 292 2.53 1.36 -9.20
C THR A 292 1.95 1.24 -7.81
N GLY A 293 0.82 1.88 -7.61
CA GLY A 293 -0.04 1.71 -6.43
C GLY A 293 -1.44 2.21 -6.75
N CYS A 294 -2.18 2.54 -5.70
CA CYS A 294 -3.53 3.07 -5.81
C CYS A 294 -3.60 4.48 -5.22
N GLN A 295 -4.48 5.31 -5.75
CA GLN A 295 -4.92 6.55 -5.14
C GLN A 295 -6.35 6.36 -4.66
N PHE A 296 -6.59 6.66 -3.39
CA PHE A 296 -7.88 6.57 -2.73
C PHE A 296 -8.47 7.96 -2.62
N GLU A 297 -9.69 8.11 -3.11
CA GLU A 297 -10.47 9.34 -3.05
C GLU A 297 -11.75 9.05 -2.29
N VAL A 298 -11.88 9.63 -1.10
CA VAL A 298 -13.05 9.45 -0.24
C VAL A 298 -14.02 10.60 -0.47
N TYR A 299 -15.23 10.24 -0.83
CA TYR A 299 -16.37 11.14 -0.96
C TYR A 299 -17.39 10.83 0.15
N GLU A 300 -18.47 11.60 0.21
CA GLU A 300 -19.53 11.41 1.19
C GLU A 300 -20.25 10.06 1.03
N ASP A 301 -20.37 9.56 -0.20
CA ASP A 301 -21.17 8.40 -0.57
C ASP A 301 -20.36 7.21 -1.09
N ARG A 302 -19.06 7.36 -1.34
CA ARG A 302 -18.21 6.32 -1.93
C ARG A 302 -16.72 6.55 -1.71
N VAL A 303 -15.94 5.52 -1.95
CA VAL A 303 -14.49 5.59 -2.14
C VAL A 303 -14.14 5.16 -3.55
N GLU A 304 -13.38 5.99 -4.26
CA GLU A 304 -12.77 5.64 -5.54
C GLU A 304 -11.35 5.16 -5.30
N ILE A 305 -11.00 3.99 -5.81
CA ILE A 305 -9.66 3.42 -5.76
C ILE A 305 -9.15 3.40 -7.19
N ARG A 306 -8.23 4.32 -7.50
CA ARG A 306 -7.71 4.50 -8.86
C ARG A 306 -6.27 4.06 -8.96
N SER A 307 -5.98 3.22 -9.94
CA SER A 307 -4.64 2.68 -10.11
C SER A 307 -3.72 3.65 -10.85
N ARG A 308 -2.51 3.85 -10.35
CA ARG A 308 -1.53 4.77 -10.95
C ARG A 308 -0.11 4.20 -10.88
N SER A 309 0.61 4.25 -11.99
CA SER A 309 2.08 4.19 -11.95
C SER A 309 2.59 5.60 -11.67
N TYR A 310 2.97 5.83 -10.42
CA TYR A 310 3.55 7.09 -9.96
C TYR A 310 4.93 7.33 -10.57
N SER A 311 5.73 6.26 -10.75
CA SER A 311 7.04 6.40 -11.38
C SER A 311 6.94 6.89 -12.84
N ALA A 312 5.92 6.41 -13.57
CA ALA A 312 5.69 6.77 -14.98
C ALA A 312 4.69 7.92 -15.19
N SER A 313 4.02 8.39 -14.13
CA SER A 313 2.94 9.40 -14.18
C SER A 313 1.72 8.98 -15.01
N VAL A 314 1.25 7.73 -14.86
CA VAL A 314 0.22 7.12 -15.71
C VAL A 314 -0.94 6.56 -14.90
N TRP A 315 -2.17 6.89 -15.28
CA TRP A 315 -3.36 6.21 -14.72
C TRP A 315 -3.67 4.92 -15.46
N TYR A 316 -3.96 3.84 -14.72
CA TYR A 316 -4.40 2.55 -15.25
C TYR A 316 -5.90 2.37 -15.00
N THR A 317 -6.71 3.02 -15.84
CA THR A 317 -8.16 3.17 -15.62
C THR A 317 -8.96 1.88 -15.63
N ASP A 318 -8.45 0.81 -16.26
CA ASP A 318 -9.09 -0.51 -16.28
C ASP A 318 -9.05 -1.20 -14.89
N TYR A 319 -8.31 -0.63 -13.95
CA TYR A 319 -8.11 -1.13 -12.58
C TYR A 319 -8.59 -0.10 -11.55
N ASN A 320 -9.61 0.67 -11.91
CA ASN A 320 -10.31 1.54 -10.99
C ASN A 320 -11.50 0.80 -10.38
N PHE A 321 -11.74 1.04 -9.09
CA PHE A 321 -12.86 0.47 -8.34
C PHE A 321 -13.63 1.58 -7.65
N THR A 322 -14.95 1.49 -7.67
CA THR A 322 -15.84 2.39 -6.95
C THR A 322 -16.56 1.59 -5.88
N ILE A 323 -16.39 1.99 -4.62
CA ILE A 323 -16.96 1.31 -3.46
C ILE A 323 -17.99 2.24 -2.80
N PRO A 324 -19.30 1.95 -2.90
CA PRO A 324 -20.33 2.72 -2.19
C PRO A 324 -20.17 2.59 -0.66
N LEU A 325 -20.33 3.70 0.06
CA LEU A 325 -20.33 3.71 1.53
C LEU A 325 -21.73 3.38 2.06
N VAL A 326 -21.79 2.60 3.14
CA VAL A 326 -23.03 2.06 3.75
C VAL A 326 -23.21 2.37 5.22
#